data_AF-A0A662F706-F1
#
_entry.id   AF-A0A662F706-F1
#
_cell.length_a   1.000
_cell.length_b   1.000
_cell.length_c   1.000
_cell.angle_alpha   90.00
_cell.angle_beta   90.00
_cell.angle_gamma   90.00
#
_symmetry.space_group_name_H-M   'P 1'
#
loop_
_entity.id
_entity.type
_entity.pdbx_description
1 polymer ?
#
loop_
_entity_poly.entity_id
_entity_poly.type
_entity_poly.pdbx_seq_one_letter_code
_entity_poly.pdbx_strand_id
1 'polypeptide(L)'
;MVLTELRVGDKVQRFELEGLEKKGLLLFYSIDNLELTEGLGLLPHEEIPYTEIYKTLVYDRRKLLRLFKGKGKREGRDLVVPYSKAWDRRVGGSLEKAIAIHLASQSKFQAFLINGLFKAQDEDDFHYYAYNVVVQGTLAMLVDAQHPLGTTKDGRIEPYIVPIIGVHKLEFQLAEGFAQGRRYRIV
;
A
#
# COMPACT_ATOMS: atom_id res chain seq x y z
N MET A 1 17.80 7.74 -5.74
CA MET A 1 16.51 7.74 -5.04
C MET A 1 15.53 7.01 -5.93
N VAL A 2 15.19 5.76 -5.59
CA VAL A 2 14.24 4.98 -6.40
C VAL A 2 12.84 5.38 -5.94
N LEU A 3 12.31 6.45 -6.53
CA LEU A 3 10.86 6.66 -6.58
C LEU A 3 10.35 5.65 -7.60
N THR A 4 9.80 4.54 -7.13
CA THR A 4 9.37 3.47 -8.03
C THR A 4 8.10 3.89 -8.75
N GLU A 5 8.26 4.47 -9.94
CA GLU A 5 7.20 4.67 -10.93
C GLU A 5 6.70 3.27 -11.37
N LEU A 6 5.44 2.96 -11.13
CA LEU A 6 4.82 1.72 -11.61
C LEU A 6 4.37 1.94 -13.05
N ARG A 7 4.87 1.14 -13.99
CA ARG A 7 4.40 1.15 -15.39
C ARG A 7 3.59 -0.11 -15.67
N VAL A 8 2.35 0.10 -16.10
CA VAL A 8 1.37 -0.91 -16.49
C VAL A 8 1.74 -1.52 -17.85
N GLY A 9 1.87 -2.84 -17.93
CA GLY A 9 2.29 -3.61 -19.12
C GLY A 9 3.14 -4.84 -18.76
N ASP A 10 3.93 -5.38 -19.69
CA ASP A 10 4.68 -6.66 -19.56
C ASP A 10 5.86 -6.68 -18.55
N LYS A 11 5.87 -5.81 -17.53
CA LYS A 11 6.99 -5.68 -16.57
C LYS A 11 6.59 -6.13 -15.17
N VAL A 12 7.31 -7.14 -14.65
CA VAL A 12 7.23 -7.58 -13.25
C VAL A 12 7.91 -6.54 -12.36
N GLN A 13 7.17 -5.90 -11.46
CA GLN A 13 7.72 -4.98 -10.46
C GLN A 13 8.03 -5.73 -9.16
N ARG A 14 9.23 -5.53 -8.61
CA ARG A 14 9.72 -6.24 -7.42
C ARG A 14 9.53 -5.35 -6.20
N PHE A 15 8.99 -5.92 -5.12
CA PHE A 15 8.83 -5.24 -3.84
C PHE A 15 9.63 -6.02 -2.79
N GLU A 16 10.63 -5.36 -2.21
CA GLU A 16 11.44 -5.92 -1.11
C GLU A 16 10.93 -5.37 0.23
N LEU A 17 10.84 -6.25 1.23
CA LEU A 17 10.56 -5.95 2.64
C LEU A 17 11.60 -6.71 3.49
N GLU A 18 12.85 -6.26 3.49
CA GLU A 18 13.89 -6.94 4.29
C GLU A 18 13.81 -6.54 5.76
N GLY A 19 13.81 -7.52 6.67
CA GLY A 19 13.96 -7.32 8.11
C GLY A 19 15.28 -7.91 8.60
N LEU A 20 16.06 -7.11 9.33
CA LEU A 20 17.17 -7.61 10.14
C LEU A 20 16.60 -8.44 11.31
N GLU A 21 16.96 -9.72 11.29
CA GLU A 21 16.94 -10.65 12.43
C GLU A 21 15.62 -10.89 13.17
N LYS A 22 14.60 -11.39 12.45
CA LYS A 22 13.68 -12.47 12.89
C LYS A 22 12.66 -12.79 11.80
N LYS A 23 13.01 -13.69 10.86
CA LYS A 23 12.11 -14.41 9.93
C LYS A 23 10.91 -13.58 9.40
N GLY A 24 11.19 -12.43 8.76
CA GLY A 24 10.19 -11.67 8.00
C GLY A 24 9.85 -12.38 6.68
N LEU A 25 8.58 -12.33 6.28
CA LEU A 25 8.10 -12.92 5.04
C LEU A 25 8.24 -11.87 3.92
N LEU A 26 9.15 -12.09 2.98
CA LEU A 26 9.23 -11.31 1.74
C LEU A 26 8.10 -11.75 0.79
N LEU A 27 7.23 -10.81 0.43
CA LEU A 27 6.10 -11.04 -0.48
C LEU A 27 6.36 -10.35 -1.81
N PHE A 28 6.46 -11.14 -2.88
CA PHE A 28 6.66 -10.63 -4.22
C PHE A 28 5.39 -10.79 -5.04
N TYR A 29 4.84 -9.68 -5.51
CA TYR A 29 3.70 -9.69 -6.41
C TYR A 29 4.11 -9.37 -7.85
N SER A 30 3.51 -10.05 -8.81
CA SER A 30 3.38 -9.52 -10.18
C SER A 30 2.06 -8.78 -10.26
N ILE A 31 2.10 -7.51 -10.66
CA ILE A 31 0.90 -6.76 -11.01
C ILE A 31 0.41 -7.30 -12.36
N ASP A 32 -0.55 -8.21 -12.31
CA ASP A 32 -1.20 -8.78 -13.47
C ASP A 32 -2.36 -7.90 -13.96
N ASN A 33 -3.00 -8.26 -15.07
CA ASN A 33 -4.12 -7.53 -15.70
C ASN A 33 -5.40 -7.60 -14.85
N LEU A 34 -5.32 -7.12 -13.61
CA LEU A 34 -6.43 -6.97 -12.71
C LEU A 34 -7.16 -5.67 -13.05
N GLU A 35 -8.35 -5.78 -13.64
CA GLU A 35 -9.26 -4.65 -13.77
C GLU A 35 -9.95 -4.40 -12.42
N LEU A 36 -9.35 -3.53 -11.60
CA LEU A 36 -9.93 -3.13 -10.32
C LEU A 36 -11.31 -2.48 -10.47
N THR A 37 -11.63 -1.94 -11.65
CA THR A 37 -12.88 -1.25 -11.98
C THR A 37 -14.11 -2.15 -11.98
N GLU A 38 -14.01 -3.43 -12.35
CA GLU A 38 -15.17 -4.33 -12.36
C GLU A 38 -15.55 -4.83 -10.95
N GLY A 39 -14.59 -4.90 -10.03
CA GLY A 39 -14.78 -5.44 -8.68
C GLY A 39 -15.12 -4.40 -7.59
N LEU A 40 -14.93 -3.11 -7.87
CA LEU A 40 -15.10 -2.01 -6.90
C LEU A 40 -16.42 -1.26 -7.02
N GLY A 41 -17.33 -1.75 -7.88
CA GLY A 41 -18.56 -1.07 -8.23
C GLY A 41 -18.31 0.10 -9.18
N LEU A 42 -19.35 0.51 -9.90
CA LEU A 42 -19.35 1.75 -10.69
C LEU A 42 -19.27 2.94 -9.73
N LEU A 43 -18.08 3.22 -9.22
CA LEU A 43 -17.81 4.46 -8.51
C LEU A 43 -17.81 5.60 -9.54
N PRO A 44 -18.23 6.81 -9.15
CA PRO A 44 -18.07 7.98 -9.99
C PRO A 44 -16.63 8.01 -10.50
N HIS A 45 -16.44 8.30 -11.78
CA HIS A 45 -15.15 8.25 -12.49
C HIS A 45 -14.01 9.06 -11.82
N GLU A 46 -14.27 9.80 -10.74
CA GLU A 46 -13.41 10.83 -10.16
C GLU A 46 -12.81 10.46 -8.79
N GLU A 47 -13.31 9.46 -8.05
CA GLU A 47 -12.80 9.14 -6.69
C GLU A 47 -11.96 7.85 -6.61
N ILE A 48 -11.07 7.74 -5.61
CA ILE A 48 -10.36 6.50 -5.29
C ILE A 48 -11.24 5.69 -4.31
N PRO A 49 -11.52 4.38 -4.58
CA PRO A 49 -12.33 3.46 -3.75
C PRO A 49 -11.80 3.14 -2.33
N TYR A 50 -11.47 4.12 -1.50
CA TYR A 50 -10.84 3.84 -0.20
C TYR A 50 -11.68 2.93 0.70
N THR A 51 -13.00 3.12 0.71
CA THR A 51 -13.92 2.30 1.51
C THR A 51 -13.94 0.86 1.03
N GLU A 52 -14.04 0.66 -0.27
CA GLU A 52 -14.16 -0.64 -0.92
C GLU A 52 -12.84 -1.40 -0.83
N ILE A 53 -11.71 -0.74 -1.06
CA ILE A 53 -10.36 -1.31 -0.88
C ILE A 53 -10.17 -1.76 0.57
N TYR A 54 -10.51 -0.90 1.53
CA TYR A 54 -10.33 -1.20 2.95
C TYR A 54 -11.15 -2.40 3.40
N LYS A 55 -12.42 -2.47 2.98
CA LYS A 55 -13.35 -3.55 3.35
C LYS A 55 -13.07 -4.86 2.60
N THR A 56 -12.56 -4.77 1.37
CA THR A 56 -12.24 -5.95 0.54
C THR A 56 -10.98 -6.64 1.03
N LEU A 57 -9.93 -5.89 1.35
CA LEU A 57 -8.64 -6.46 1.75
C LEU A 57 -8.55 -6.53 3.29
N VAL A 58 -8.86 -7.70 3.83
CA VAL A 58 -8.78 -7.95 5.28
C VAL A 58 -7.49 -8.69 5.61
N TYR A 59 -6.74 -8.20 6.59
CA TYR A 59 -5.48 -8.83 6.96
C TYR A 59 -5.72 -10.20 7.62
N ASP A 60 -5.28 -11.25 6.95
CA ASP A 60 -5.23 -12.61 7.48
C ASP A 60 -3.89 -13.25 7.11
N ARG A 61 -2.95 -13.22 8.08
CA ARG A 61 -1.60 -13.75 7.90
C ARG A 61 -1.58 -15.21 7.42
N ARG A 62 -2.52 -16.05 7.87
CA ARG A 62 -2.54 -17.47 7.49
C ARG A 62 -2.99 -17.64 6.05
N LYS A 63 -4.01 -16.91 5.61
CA LYS A 63 -4.45 -16.92 4.21
C LYS A 63 -3.39 -16.33 3.28
N LEU A 64 -2.77 -15.23 3.69
CA LEU A 64 -1.67 -14.60 2.96
C LEU A 64 -0.52 -15.59 2.79
N LEU A 65 -0.03 -16.20 3.87
CA LEU A 65 1.00 -17.24 3.79
C LEU A 65 0.60 -18.41 2.88
N ARG A 66 -0.68 -18.81 2.85
CA ARG A 66 -1.15 -19.90 1.96
C ARG A 66 -1.11 -19.51 0.49
N LEU A 67 -1.26 -18.23 0.13
CA LEU A 67 -1.09 -17.77 -1.26
C LEU A 67 0.33 -18.03 -1.76
N PHE A 68 1.29 -17.86 -0.85
CA PHE A 68 2.71 -18.04 -1.12
C PHE A 68 3.21 -19.45 -0.78
N LYS A 69 2.33 -20.36 -0.32
CA LYS A 69 2.68 -21.78 -0.07
C LYS A 69 2.44 -22.62 -1.33
N GLY A 70 3.54 -22.94 -2.01
CA GLY A 70 3.62 -23.97 -3.05
C GLY A 70 5.04 -24.51 -3.16
N LYS A 71 5.22 -25.73 -3.67
CA LYS A 71 6.54 -26.33 -3.98
C LYS A 71 7.17 -25.68 -5.23
N GLY A 72 7.28 -24.35 -5.28
CA GLY A 72 8.14 -23.67 -6.23
C GLY A 72 9.58 -23.76 -5.73
N LYS A 73 10.36 -24.70 -6.25
CA LYS A 73 11.83 -24.78 -6.06
C LYS A 73 12.41 -23.37 -6.30
N ARG A 74 13.17 -22.77 -5.39
CA ARG A 74 14.55 -23.11 -4.98
C ARG A 74 15.51 -23.34 -6.16
N GLU A 75 15.51 -22.40 -7.10
CA GLU A 75 16.65 -22.07 -7.98
C GLU A 75 16.79 -20.54 -8.04
N GLY A 76 17.16 -19.93 -6.91
CA GLY A 76 17.64 -18.54 -6.86
C GLY A 76 16.66 -17.44 -7.25
N ARG A 77 15.34 -17.68 -7.29
CA ARG A 77 14.34 -16.63 -7.58
C ARG A 77 13.14 -16.74 -6.65
N ASP A 78 12.69 -15.60 -6.15
CA ASP A 78 11.59 -15.47 -5.23
C ASP A 78 10.25 -15.94 -5.82
N LEU A 79 9.34 -16.41 -4.95
CA LEU A 79 8.02 -16.90 -5.36
C LEU A 79 7.12 -15.69 -5.65
N VAL A 80 7.01 -15.34 -6.93
CA VAL A 80 6.17 -14.25 -7.40
C VAL A 80 4.72 -14.72 -7.53
N VAL A 81 3.81 -14.05 -6.83
CA VAL A 81 2.36 -14.33 -6.84
C VAL A 81 1.64 -13.25 -7.66
N PRO A 82 0.72 -13.59 -8.56
CA PRO A 82 -0.12 -12.57 -9.19
C PRO A 82 -0.97 -11.83 -8.16
N TYR A 83 -1.00 -10.50 -8.21
CA TYR A 83 -1.72 -9.67 -7.24
C TYR A 83 -3.23 -9.97 -7.22
N SER A 84 -3.82 -10.31 -8.37
CA SER A 84 -5.20 -10.82 -8.46
C SER A 84 -5.52 -11.92 -7.46
N LYS A 85 -4.57 -12.80 -7.12
CA LYS A 85 -4.80 -13.87 -6.13
C LYS A 85 -5.03 -13.35 -4.72
N ALA A 86 -4.37 -12.26 -4.32
CA ALA A 86 -4.61 -11.63 -3.02
C ALA A 86 -5.97 -10.93 -3.02
N TRP A 87 -6.27 -10.23 -4.13
CA TRP A 87 -7.54 -9.55 -4.36
C TRP A 87 -8.74 -10.49 -4.31
N ASP A 88 -8.74 -11.56 -5.11
CA ASP A 88 -9.82 -12.55 -5.20
C ASP A 88 -10.08 -13.24 -3.87
N ARG A 89 -9.01 -13.46 -3.09
CA ARG A 89 -9.10 -14.06 -1.75
C ARG A 89 -9.44 -13.06 -0.66
N ARG A 90 -9.61 -11.78 -1.00
CA ARG A 90 -9.98 -10.71 -0.07
C ARG A 90 -9.03 -10.64 1.12
N VAL A 91 -7.73 -10.82 0.86
CA VAL A 91 -6.68 -10.86 1.89
C VAL A 91 -5.60 -9.84 1.58
N GLY A 92 -5.29 -8.98 2.54
CA GLY A 92 -4.28 -7.94 2.36
C GLY A 92 -4.10 -7.05 3.58
N GLY A 93 -2.87 -6.57 3.78
CA GLY A 93 -2.50 -5.57 4.76
C GLY A 93 -2.14 -4.23 4.10
N SER A 94 -1.12 -3.56 4.65
CA SER A 94 -0.64 -2.26 4.14
C SER A 94 -0.17 -2.34 2.68
N LEU A 95 0.64 -3.34 2.33
CA LEU A 95 1.15 -3.52 0.97
C LEU A 95 0.04 -3.72 -0.06
N GLU A 96 -0.85 -4.69 0.16
CA GLU A 96 -1.90 -5.00 -0.82
C GLU A 96 -2.88 -3.82 -0.98
N LYS A 97 -3.20 -3.10 0.11
CA LYS A 97 -4.04 -1.89 0.02
C LYS A 97 -3.31 -0.76 -0.72
N ALA A 98 -2.03 -0.55 -0.47
CA ALA A 98 -1.25 0.48 -1.14
C ALA A 98 -1.05 0.18 -2.64
N ILE A 99 -0.97 -1.09 -3.03
CA ILE A 99 -1.01 -1.52 -4.44
C ILE A 99 -2.37 -1.16 -5.07
N ALA A 100 -3.49 -1.46 -4.40
CA ALA A 100 -4.83 -1.15 -4.91
C ALA A 100 -5.04 0.36 -5.12
N ILE A 101 -4.62 1.18 -4.15
CA ILE A 101 -4.67 2.65 -4.25
C ILE A 101 -3.82 3.12 -5.43
N HIS A 102 -2.59 2.61 -5.54
CA HIS A 102 -1.69 2.98 -6.61
C HIS A 102 -2.34 2.72 -7.98
N LEU A 103 -2.85 1.50 -8.21
CA LEU A 103 -3.53 1.13 -9.45
C LEU A 103 -4.78 1.99 -9.70
N ALA A 104 -5.61 2.23 -8.68
CA ALA A 104 -6.80 3.08 -8.80
C ALA A 104 -6.49 4.56 -9.08
N SER A 105 -5.27 5.02 -8.76
CA SER A 105 -4.84 6.41 -8.92
C SER A 105 -4.16 6.72 -10.27
N GLN A 106 -3.70 5.69 -10.99
CA GLN A 106 -2.85 5.84 -12.20
C GLN A 106 -3.47 6.67 -13.33
N SER A 107 -4.80 6.67 -13.45
CA SER A 107 -5.50 7.45 -14.48
C SER A 107 -5.68 8.93 -14.12
N LYS A 108 -5.35 9.35 -12.88
CA LYS A 108 -5.73 10.66 -12.33
C LYS A 108 -4.57 11.44 -11.73
N PHE A 109 -3.71 10.76 -10.98
CA PHE A 109 -2.68 11.38 -10.19
C PHE A 109 -1.35 10.69 -10.41
N GLN A 110 -0.26 11.43 -10.20
CA GLN A 110 1.04 10.80 -10.07
C GLN A 110 1.12 10.20 -8.66
N ALA A 111 1.00 8.89 -8.55
CA ALA A 111 1.13 8.17 -7.30
C ALA A 111 2.43 7.38 -7.24
N PHE A 112 2.98 7.27 -6.05
CA PHE A 112 4.17 6.49 -5.73
C PHE A 112 3.79 5.50 -4.65
N LEU A 113 4.13 4.23 -4.85
CA LEU A 113 4.04 3.21 -3.81
C LEU A 113 5.36 3.21 -3.03
N ILE A 114 5.30 3.53 -1.75
CA ILE A 114 6.46 3.59 -0.86
C ILE A 114 6.47 2.34 0.01
N ASN A 115 7.55 1.56 -0.09
CA ASN A 115 7.91 0.57 0.92
C ASN A 115 8.79 1.27 1.94
N GLY A 116 8.32 1.34 3.18
CA GLY A 116 8.94 2.16 4.18
C GLY A 116 8.71 1.63 5.59
N LEU A 117 8.75 2.55 6.54
CA LEU A 117 8.43 2.29 7.93
C LEU A 117 7.29 3.18 8.40
N PHE A 118 6.47 2.66 9.30
CA PHE A 118 5.41 3.36 10.00
C PHE A 118 5.62 3.22 11.51
N LYS A 119 5.29 4.27 12.25
CA LYS A 119 5.23 4.26 13.71
C LYS A 119 3.98 5.00 14.16
N ALA A 120 3.13 4.36 14.96
CA ALA A 120 1.99 5.00 15.57
C ALA A 120 2.40 5.88 16.77
N GLN A 121 1.48 6.72 17.25
CA GLN A 121 1.72 7.68 18.34
C GLN A 121 2.26 7.03 19.62
N ASP A 122 1.70 5.86 19.98
CA ASP A 122 1.98 5.18 21.25
C ASP A 122 2.88 3.94 21.09
N GLU A 123 3.54 3.80 19.94
CA GLU A 123 4.50 2.72 19.69
C GLU A 123 5.92 3.18 20.00
N ASP A 124 6.78 2.27 20.46
CA ASP A 124 8.19 2.58 20.69
C ASP A 124 9.02 2.45 19.40
N ASP A 125 8.67 1.47 18.57
CA ASP A 125 9.44 1.08 17.39
C ASP A 125 8.75 1.40 16.08
N PHE A 126 9.55 1.48 15.03
CA PHE A 126 9.04 1.52 13.66
C PHE A 126 8.76 0.09 13.16
N HIS A 127 7.71 -0.04 12.37
CA HIS A 127 7.32 -1.29 11.72
C HIS A 127 7.37 -1.15 10.20
N TYR A 128 7.76 -2.22 9.51
CA TYR A 128 7.70 -2.26 8.05
C TYR A 128 6.28 -2.03 7.56
N TYR A 129 6.17 -1.16 6.56
CA TYR A 129 4.89 -0.68 6.11
C TYR A 129 4.93 -0.30 4.64
N ALA A 130 3.76 -0.20 4.04
CA ALA A 130 3.61 0.29 2.69
C ALA A 130 2.47 1.30 2.65
N TYR A 131 2.70 2.40 1.94
CA TYR A 131 1.79 3.53 1.86
C TYR A 131 2.03 4.24 0.53
N ASN A 132 1.17 5.21 0.19
CA ASN A 132 1.30 5.94 -1.06
C ASN A 132 1.69 7.39 -0.81
N VAL A 133 2.42 7.96 -1.76
CA VAL A 133 2.53 9.40 -1.93
C VAL A 133 1.84 9.76 -3.22
N VAL A 134 0.83 10.63 -3.16
CA VAL A 134 0.08 11.11 -4.31
C VAL A 134 0.42 12.57 -4.54
N VAL A 135 0.75 12.91 -5.78
CA VAL A 135 1.12 14.27 -6.19
C VAL A 135 0.08 14.83 -7.15
N GLN A 136 -0.40 16.03 -6.84
CA GLN A 136 -1.32 16.80 -7.68
C GLN A 136 -0.79 18.24 -7.80
N GLY A 137 -0.26 18.58 -8.97
CA GLY A 137 0.42 19.86 -9.18
C GLY A 137 1.66 19.97 -8.27
N THR A 138 1.69 20.97 -7.39
CA THR A 138 2.78 21.17 -6.43
C THR A 138 2.51 20.54 -5.06
N LEU A 139 1.33 19.96 -4.85
CA LEU A 139 0.93 19.37 -3.59
C LEU A 139 1.30 17.88 -3.58
N ALA A 140 2.03 17.45 -2.54
CA ALA A 140 2.30 16.05 -2.25
C ALA A 140 1.54 15.62 -1.00
N MET A 141 0.82 14.50 -1.09
CA MET A 141 -0.01 13.97 -0.02
C MET A 141 0.45 12.55 0.32
N LEU A 142 0.64 12.26 1.60
CA LEU A 142 0.77 10.88 2.08
C LEU A 142 -0.62 10.29 2.21
N VAL A 143 -0.79 9.06 1.73
CA VAL A 143 -2.04 8.31 1.75
C VAL A 143 -1.80 6.95 2.41
N ASP A 144 -2.51 6.70 3.50
CA ASP A 144 -2.54 5.42 4.21
C ASP A 144 -4.00 4.94 4.34
N ALA A 145 -4.32 3.88 3.60
CA ALA A 145 -5.63 3.22 3.73
C ALA A 145 -5.64 2.12 4.79
N GLN A 146 -4.50 1.57 5.22
CA GLN A 146 -4.49 0.48 6.19
C GLN A 146 -4.74 0.99 7.62
N HIS A 147 -4.36 2.23 7.93
CA HIS A 147 -4.77 2.94 9.14
C HIS A 147 -5.63 4.17 8.81
N PRO A 148 -6.95 4.03 8.61
CA PRO A 148 -7.83 5.18 8.38
C PRO A 148 -7.90 6.12 9.59
N LEU A 149 -8.44 7.32 9.37
CA LEU A 149 -8.78 8.28 10.44
C LEU A 149 -9.97 7.79 11.28
N GLY A 150 -10.91 7.13 10.62
CA GLY A 150 -12.13 6.67 11.24
C GLY A 150 -13.09 6.03 10.26
N THR A 151 -14.30 5.78 10.75
CA THR A 151 -15.43 5.34 9.95
C THR A 151 -16.59 6.29 10.22
N THR A 152 -17.17 6.85 9.16
CA THR A 152 -18.32 7.74 9.25
C THR A 152 -19.57 6.97 9.70
N LYS A 153 -20.63 7.70 10.10
CA LYS A 153 -21.90 7.08 10.53
C LYS A 153 -22.58 6.24 9.45
N ASP A 154 -22.39 6.60 8.18
CA ASP A 154 -22.88 5.84 7.02
C ASP A 154 -21.93 4.71 6.58
N GLY A 155 -20.86 4.46 7.36
CA GLY A 155 -19.97 3.32 7.16
C GLY A 155 -18.89 3.54 6.09
N ARG A 156 -18.65 4.77 5.65
CA ARG A 156 -17.52 5.12 4.79
C ARG A 156 -16.24 5.14 5.61
N ILE A 157 -15.15 4.65 5.03
CA ILE A 157 -13.84 4.69 5.64
C ILE A 157 -13.20 6.02 5.27
N GLU A 158 -12.79 6.79 6.28
CA GLU A 158 -12.05 8.04 6.08
C GLU A 158 -10.56 7.70 5.97
N PRO A 159 -9.97 7.70 4.75
CA PRO A 159 -8.56 7.37 4.60
C PRO A 159 -7.69 8.41 5.30
N TYR A 160 -6.51 7.99 5.76
CA TYR A 160 -5.52 8.93 6.26
C TYR A 160 -4.81 9.58 5.08
N ILE A 161 -5.18 10.83 4.77
CA ILE A 161 -4.61 11.61 3.68
C ILE A 161 -4.10 12.92 4.25
N VAL A 162 -2.79 13.18 4.16
CA VAL A 162 -2.14 14.31 4.82
C VAL A 162 -1.11 14.98 3.91
N PRO A 163 -1.05 16.34 3.88
CA PRO A 163 0.00 17.03 3.15
C PRO A 163 1.40 16.74 3.69
N ILE A 164 2.33 16.49 2.78
CA ILE A 164 3.76 16.40 3.04
C ILE A 164 4.35 17.79 2.86
N ILE A 165 4.97 18.32 3.91
CA ILE A 165 5.64 19.63 3.90
C ILE A 165 7.14 19.52 3.62
N GLY A 166 7.69 18.31 3.71
CA GLY A 166 9.08 18.03 3.38
C GLY A 166 9.52 16.61 3.70
N VAL A 167 10.81 16.34 3.48
CA VAL A 167 11.46 15.08 3.86
C VAL A 167 12.77 15.42 4.54
N HIS A 168 12.99 14.91 5.76
CA HIS A 168 14.23 15.10 6.50
C HIS A 168 14.76 13.76 6.98
N LYS A 169 16.03 13.42 6.65
CA LYS A 169 16.66 12.13 7.01
C LYS A 169 15.75 10.93 6.70
N LEU A 170 15.18 10.92 5.49
CA LEU A 170 14.24 9.91 5.00
C LEU A 170 12.88 9.84 5.73
N GLU A 171 12.61 10.73 6.68
CA GLU A 171 11.31 10.83 7.35
C GLU A 171 10.45 11.93 6.71
N PHE A 172 9.20 11.60 6.41
CA PHE A 172 8.23 12.57 5.94
C PHE A 172 7.90 13.57 7.05
N GLN A 173 8.03 14.85 6.74
CA GLN A 173 7.51 15.92 7.57
C GLN A 173 6.06 16.16 7.12
N LEU A 174 5.12 15.90 8.02
CA LEU A 174 3.68 16.05 7.77
C LEU A 174 3.19 17.39 8.29
N ALA A 175 2.17 17.96 7.65
CA ALA A 175 1.56 19.20 8.12
C ALA A 175 1.09 19.08 9.59
N GLU A 176 1.39 20.12 10.38
CA GLU A 176 1.05 20.18 11.80
C GLU A 176 -0.48 20.05 12.01
N GLY A 177 -0.89 19.34 13.07
CA GLY A 177 -2.31 19.04 13.34
C GLY A 177 -2.87 17.82 12.62
N PHE A 178 -2.25 17.37 11.53
CA PHE A 178 -2.69 16.17 10.79
C PHE A 178 -1.86 14.92 11.10
N ALA A 179 -0.66 15.08 11.65
CA ALA A 179 0.23 13.97 11.94
C ALA A 179 -0.38 12.94 12.91
N GLN A 180 -1.18 13.38 13.89
CA GLN A 180 -1.81 12.51 14.91
C GLN A 180 -0.81 11.53 15.56
N GLY A 181 0.41 12.01 15.82
CA GLY A 181 1.53 11.20 16.34
C GLY A 181 2.08 10.12 15.41
N ARG A 182 1.57 9.99 14.18
CA ARG A 182 2.04 9.03 13.18
C ARG A 182 3.32 9.52 12.52
N ARG A 183 4.25 8.60 12.26
CA ARG A 183 5.51 8.89 11.59
C ARG A 183 5.75 7.89 10.46
N TYR A 184 6.26 8.40 9.33
CA TYR A 184 6.50 7.60 8.13
C TYR A 184 7.91 7.85 7.61
N ARG A 185 8.63 6.77 7.29
CA ARG A 185 9.99 6.83 6.75
C ARG A 185 10.12 6.04 5.45
N ILE A 186 10.96 6.55 4.57
CA ILE A 186 11.44 5.87 3.36
C ILE A 186 12.63 5.00 3.75
N VAL A 187 12.75 3.82 3.15
CA VAL A 187 13.89 2.90 3.30
C VAL A 187 14.65 2.81 1.98
#